data_AF-A0A6I3L9Q4-F1
#
_entry.id   AF-A0A6I3L9Q4-F1
#
_cell.length_a   1.000
_cell.length_b   1.000
_cell.length_c   1.000
_cell.angle_alpha   90.00
_cell.angle_beta   90.00
_cell.angle_gamma   90.00
#
_symmetry.space_group_name_H-M   'P 1'
#
loop_
_entity.id
_entity.type
_entity.pdbx_description
1 polymer ?
#
loop_
_entity_poly.entity_id
_entity_poly.type
_entity_poly.pdbx_seq_one_letter_code
_entity_poly.pdbx_strand_id
1 'polypeptide(L)'
;MRNLLLGSVVVIILGLAGCATPAGPSAQASATPETSPSGSPVAAPSRSATADPVDAGAIEPAAVDSRGIPEEWPIAVPDVDADFTEVWTDDTGALARIILFTPQATLADAETWIESVAAEWGVEWTRPFEGHVEAVLGAVGQEYDMHASAGEYSDGMYFVLRTRAAWEHVLGVPLRAEALPAGWDAPLPAGDLTLRAWWTVRAAGDRSSSYVATFQVSDQREIYDLGAWAHSLDSWSVVEEDVTDTSYTGKLQRGDGATYEVDAHGYTDSSWPSLRFTPGA
;
A
#
# COMPACT_ATOMS: atom_id res chain seq x y z
N MET A 1 27.99 -31.27 30.18
CA MET A 1 29.21 -31.32 29.35
C MET A 1 28.85 -30.66 28.03
N ARG A 2 29.21 -29.38 27.81
CA ARG A 2 30.48 -28.86 27.24
C ARG A 2 30.60 -29.13 25.74
N ASN A 3 30.56 -28.03 24.96
CA ASN A 3 31.28 -27.66 23.71
C ASN A 3 30.48 -26.44 23.14
N LEU A 4 30.86 -25.14 23.11
CA LEU A 4 32.12 -24.41 22.85
C LEU A 4 32.81 -24.97 21.59
N LEU A 5 32.99 -24.27 20.47
CA LEU A 5 33.44 -22.88 20.27
C LEU A 5 33.51 -22.51 18.75
N LEU A 6 33.53 -21.19 18.46
CA LEU A 6 34.16 -20.47 17.32
C LEU A 6 33.44 -20.51 15.95
N GLY A 7 33.20 -19.41 15.23
CA GLY A 7 33.80 -18.07 15.25
C GLY A 7 34.37 -17.76 13.86
N SER A 8 33.90 -16.70 13.18
CA SER A 8 34.68 -15.90 12.22
C SER A 8 33.87 -14.70 11.72
N VAL A 9 34.34 -13.53 12.15
CA VAL A 9 34.02 -12.19 11.64
C VAL A 9 34.88 -11.98 10.39
N VAL A 10 34.28 -11.49 9.29
CA VAL A 10 35.03 -10.87 8.18
C VAL A 10 34.42 -9.50 7.93
N VAL A 11 35.20 -8.48 8.29
CA VAL A 11 35.05 -7.07 7.91
C VAL A 11 35.95 -6.86 6.70
N ILE A 12 35.43 -6.35 5.58
CA ILE A 12 36.25 -5.77 4.50
C ILE A 12 35.71 -4.38 4.14
N ILE A 13 36.68 -3.49 3.93
CA ILE A 13 36.68 -2.03 4.00
C ILE A 13 36.39 -1.38 2.64
N LEU A 14 35.90 -0.14 2.71
CA LEU A 14 35.73 0.88 1.67
C LEU A 14 36.73 0.86 0.50
N GLY A 15 36.19 1.14 -0.70
CA GLY A 15 36.92 1.71 -1.83
C GLY A 15 36.30 3.03 -2.28
N LEU A 16 36.77 4.15 -1.73
CA LEU A 16 36.58 5.48 -2.28
C LEU A 16 37.67 5.72 -3.35
N ALA A 17 37.27 5.97 -4.58
CA ALA A 17 38.13 6.57 -5.60
C ALA A 17 37.32 7.55 -6.43
N GLY A 18 37.54 8.85 -6.18
CA GLY A 18 37.09 9.91 -7.07
C GLY A 18 37.99 10.01 -8.30
N CYS A 19 37.46 10.55 -9.39
CA CYS A 19 38.25 11.18 -10.43
C CYS A 19 37.52 12.42 -10.96
N ALA A 20 38.32 13.48 -11.09
CA ALA A 20 37.94 14.85 -11.33
C ALA A 20 37.59 15.15 -12.79
N THR A 21 36.86 16.25 -12.93
CA THR A 21 36.49 17.01 -14.12
C THR A 21 37.69 17.41 -15.01
N PRO A 22 37.47 17.53 -16.34
CA PRO A 22 38.11 18.57 -17.14
C PRO A 22 37.10 19.58 -17.67
N ALA A 23 37.46 20.87 -17.53
CA ALA A 23 36.72 22.02 -18.02
C ALA A 23 37.21 22.47 -19.41
N GLY A 24 36.28 22.97 -20.23
CA GLY A 24 36.49 24.04 -21.22
C GLY A 24 36.12 23.70 -22.68
N PRO A 25 35.94 24.71 -23.57
CA PRO A 25 35.65 26.13 -23.36
C PRO A 25 34.36 26.62 -24.08
N SER A 26 34.01 27.87 -23.80
CA SER A 26 32.86 28.66 -24.25
C SER A 26 32.68 28.81 -25.76
N ALA A 27 31.42 28.83 -26.20
CA ALA A 27 30.99 29.53 -27.40
C ALA A 27 29.87 30.52 -27.04
N GLN A 28 30.17 31.80 -27.25
CA GLN A 28 29.32 32.96 -27.10
C GLN A 28 28.64 33.22 -28.45
N ALA A 29 27.32 33.37 -28.46
CA ALA A 29 26.61 34.02 -29.56
C ALA A 29 25.47 34.89 -29.00
N SER A 30 25.44 36.11 -29.51
CA SER A 30 24.64 37.26 -29.07
C SER A 30 23.14 37.15 -29.34
N ALA A 31 22.41 37.88 -28.51
CA ALA A 31 20.97 38.12 -28.48
C ALA A 31 20.40 38.85 -29.70
N THR A 32 19.08 38.74 -29.92
CA THR A 32 18.11 39.86 -30.08
C THR A 32 16.65 39.35 -29.94
N PRO A 33 15.59 40.19 -29.81
CA PRO A 33 14.64 40.08 -28.70
C PRO A 33 13.17 39.84 -29.12
N GLU A 34 12.32 39.69 -28.09
CA GLU A 34 10.87 39.95 -27.99
C GLU A 34 9.89 39.22 -28.93
N THR A 35 8.99 38.43 -28.33
CA THR A 35 7.57 38.82 -28.20
C THR A 35 6.86 37.94 -27.17
N SER A 36 6.39 38.57 -26.10
CA SER A 36 5.42 38.02 -25.16
C SER A 36 4.06 37.84 -25.84
N PRO A 37 3.36 36.72 -25.60
CA PRO A 37 1.93 36.75 -25.41
C PRO A 37 1.63 36.73 -23.92
N SER A 38 1.00 37.81 -23.48
CA SER A 38 0.33 37.95 -22.19
C SER A 38 -0.86 36.99 -22.13
N GLY A 39 -0.64 35.75 -21.70
CA GLY A 39 -1.68 34.84 -21.22
C GLY A 39 -1.89 35.05 -19.73
N SER A 40 -3.06 35.56 -19.34
CA SER A 40 -3.45 35.70 -17.93
C SER A 40 -3.45 34.33 -17.25
N PRO A 41 -2.85 34.15 -16.07
CA PRO A 41 -2.98 32.91 -15.34
C PRO A 41 -4.43 32.76 -14.90
N VAL A 42 -5.13 31.76 -15.45
CA VAL A 42 -6.41 31.32 -14.91
C VAL A 42 -6.10 30.80 -13.51
N ALA A 43 -6.62 31.50 -12.50
CA ALA A 43 -6.53 31.08 -11.11
C ALA A 43 -7.09 29.66 -10.99
N ALA A 44 -6.25 28.73 -10.55
CA ALA A 44 -6.71 27.42 -10.12
C ALA A 44 -7.74 27.61 -9.00
N PRO A 45 -8.89 26.91 -9.03
CA PRO A 45 -9.86 27.02 -7.95
C PRO A 45 -9.24 26.50 -6.65
N SER A 46 -8.98 27.41 -5.71
CA SER A 46 -8.72 27.07 -4.31
C SER A 46 -9.95 26.34 -3.76
N ARG A 47 -9.88 25.01 -3.69
CA ARG A 47 -10.79 24.22 -2.86
C ARG A 47 -10.15 24.09 -1.48
N SER A 48 -10.48 25.04 -0.62
CA SER A 48 -10.40 24.83 0.83
C SER A 48 -11.55 23.90 1.19
N ALA A 49 -11.30 22.59 1.18
CA ALA A 49 -12.25 21.61 1.70
C ALA A 49 -11.87 21.33 3.15
N THR A 50 -12.48 22.07 4.07
CA THR A 50 -12.75 21.55 5.40
C THR A 50 -13.81 20.48 5.17
N ALA A 51 -13.39 19.22 5.01
CA ALA A 51 -14.32 18.11 4.84
C ALA A 51 -14.99 17.84 6.19
N ASP A 52 -16.30 18.06 6.25
CA ASP A 52 -17.13 17.47 7.29
C ASP A 52 -16.99 15.94 7.21
N PRO A 53 -16.99 15.20 8.35
CA PRO A 53 -16.88 13.75 8.33
C PRO A 53 -18.03 13.18 7.50
N VAL A 54 -17.68 12.60 6.34
CA VAL A 54 -18.64 11.96 5.45
C VAL A 54 -19.18 10.74 6.18
N ASP A 55 -20.50 10.60 6.20
CA ASP A 55 -21.15 9.36 6.58
C ASP A 55 -20.63 8.27 5.63
N ALA A 56 -19.71 7.43 6.11
CA ALA A 56 -19.18 6.28 5.36
C ALA A 56 -20.28 5.24 5.05
N GLY A 57 -21.52 5.48 5.50
CA GLY A 57 -22.74 4.82 5.07
C GLY A 57 -23.00 5.00 3.57
N ALA A 58 -22.54 4.02 2.81
CA ALA A 58 -22.82 3.83 1.39
C ALA A 58 -22.36 4.99 0.49
N ILE A 59 -21.04 5.10 0.30
CA ILE A 59 -20.54 5.48 -1.03
C ILE A 59 -21.21 4.50 -2.00
N GLU A 60 -22.19 4.99 -2.79
CA GLU A 60 -22.80 4.19 -3.84
C GLU A 60 -21.66 3.52 -4.60
N PRO A 61 -21.68 2.19 -4.78
CA PRO A 61 -20.61 1.53 -5.47
C PRO A 61 -20.46 2.21 -6.83
N ALA A 62 -19.29 2.80 -7.07
CA ALA A 62 -18.90 3.18 -8.42
C ALA A 62 -19.23 2.01 -9.34
N ALA A 63 -19.66 2.28 -10.57
CA ALA A 63 -19.89 1.21 -11.53
C ALA A 63 -18.63 0.32 -11.58
N VAL A 64 -18.82 -0.99 -11.40
CA VAL A 64 -17.74 -1.97 -11.41
C VAL A 64 -17.91 -2.91 -12.59
N ASP A 65 -16.79 -3.36 -13.15
CA ASP A 65 -16.76 -4.40 -14.17
C ASP A 65 -17.10 -5.78 -13.58
N SER A 66 -17.09 -6.82 -14.42
CA SER A 66 -17.38 -8.19 -13.99
C SER A 66 -16.35 -8.77 -13.01
N ARG A 67 -15.18 -8.13 -12.86
CA ARG A 67 -14.12 -8.48 -11.89
C ARG A 67 -14.26 -7.67 -10.60
N GLY A 68 -15.30 -6.85 -10.46
CA GLY A 68 -15.51 -5.99 -9.29
C GLY A 68 -14.61 -4.75 -9.27
N ILE A 69 -13.96 -4.43 -10.39
CA ILE A 69 -13.05 -3.30 -10.51
C ILE A 69 -13.83 -2.05 -10.93
N PRO A 70 -13.61 -0.90 -10.27
CA PRO A 70 -14.24 0.36 -10.67
C PRO A 70 -13.94 0.70 -12.14
N GLU A 71 -14.98 1.04 -12.91
CA GLU A 71 -14.84 1.43 -14.33
C GLU A 71 -13.98 2.69 -14.51
N GLU A 72 -13.94 3.56 -13.50
CA GLU A 72 -13.16 4.80 -13.49
C GLU A 72 -11.70 4.62 -13.01
N TRP A 73 -11.22 3.38 -12.87
CA TRP A 73 -9.86 3.13 -12.36
C TRP A 73 -8.78 3.66 -13.33
N PRO A 74 -7.79 4.46 -12.85
CA PRO A 74 -6.90 5.22 -13.72
C PRO A 74 -5.66 4.46 -14.21
N ILE A 75 -5.42 3.24 -13.73
CA ILE A 75 -4.24 2.45 -14.09
C ILE A 75 -4.70 1.22 -14.89
N ALA A 76 -4.06 0.94 -16.03
CA ALA A 76 -4.39 -0.26 -16.80
C ALA A 76 -4.29 -1.53 -15.96
N VAL A 77 -5.41 -2.25 -15.83
CA VAL A 77 -5.51 -3.49 -15.07
C VAL A 77 -5.03 -4.66 -15.93
N PRO A 78 -4.22 -5.59 -15.41
CA PRO A 78 -3.80 -6.77 -16.16
C PRO A 78 -5.02 -7.58 -16.63
N ASP A 79 -4.97 -8.09 -17.86
CA ASP A 79 -5.98 -8.98 -18.42
C ASP A 79 -5.70 -10.42 -17.99
N VAL A 80 -5.97 -10.70 -16.71
CA VAL A 80 -5.78 -12.01 -16.08
C VAL A 80 -7.08 -12.48 -15.45
N ASP A 81 -7.28 -13.81 -15.45
CA ASP A 81 -8.36 -14.44 -14.70
C ASP A 81 -7.93 -14.52 -13.24
N ALA A 82 -8.38 -13.55 -12.44
CA ALA A 82 -8.00 -13.42 -11.05
C ALA A 82 -8.94 -14.24 -10.17
N ASP A 83 -8.37 -15.22 -9.47
CA ASP A 83 -9.07 -15.98 -8.42
C ASP A 83 -9.52 -15.07 -7.26
N PHE A 84 -8.83 -13.93 -7.11
CA PHE A 84 -9.09 -12.95 -6.06
C PHE A 84 -8.83 -11.53 -6.56
N THR A 85 -9.76 -10.63 -6.24
CA THR A 85 -9.61 -9.19 -6.49
C THR A 85 -10.09 -8.41 -5.27
N GLU A 86 -9.31 -7.43 -4.83
CA GLU A 86 -9.67 -6.50 -3.78
C GLU A 86 -9.56 -5.06 -4.24
N VAL A 87 -10.54 -4.26 -3.85
CA VAL A 87 -10.58 -2.82 -4.08
C VAL A 87 -10.59 -2.11 -2.73
N TRP A 88 -9.65 -1.21 -2.55
CA TRP A 88 -9.43 -0.45 -1.33
C TRP A 88 -9.78 1.02 -1.57
N THR A 89 -10.57 1.57 -0.67
CA THR A 89 -10.97 2.98 -0.63
C THR A 89 -10.54 3.60 0.69
N ASP A 90 -10.12 4.86 0.67
CA ASP A 90 -9.82 5.60 1.90
C ASP A 90 -11.10 6.02 2.65
N ASP A 91 -10.94 6.72 3.77
CA ASP A 91 -12.05 7.21 4.60
C ASP A 91 -12.87 8.34 3.96
N THR A 92 -12.35 8.97 2.91
CA THR A 92 -13.09 9.94 2.08
C THR A 92 -13.84 9.29 0.93
N GLY A 93 -13.59 7.99 0.71
CA GLY A 93 -14.15 7.21 -0.39
C GLY A 93 -13.35 7.27 -1.68
N ALA A 94 -12.14 7.83 -1.67
CA ALA A 94 -11.28 7.85 -2.85
C ALA A 94 -10.70 6.46 -3.11
N LEU A 95 -10.63 6.08 -4.39
CA LEU A 95 -10.03 4.84 -4.87
C LEU A 95 -8.53 4.87 -4.64
N ALA A 96 -8.04 3.99 -3.76
CA ALA A 96 -6.65 3.99 -3.32
C ALA A 96 -5.84 2.86 -3.94
N ARG A 97 -6.34 1.61 -3.87
CA ARG A 97 -5.58 0.42 -4.25
C ARG A 97 -6.45 -0.67 -4.83
N ILE A 98 -5.90 -1.40 -5.81
CA ILE A 98 -6.43 -2.68 -6.28
C ILE A 98 -5.36 -3.75 -6.07
N ILE A 99 -5.79 -4.93 -5.62
CA ILE A 99 -4.97 -6.14 -5.56
C ILE A 99 -5.66 -7.19 -6.40
N LEU A 100 -4.91 -7.86 -7.28
CA LEU A 100 -5.35 -9.07 -7.96
C LEU A 100 -4.39 -10.20 -7.64
N PHE A 101 -4.92 -11.41 -7.48
CA PHE A 101 -4.12 -12.63 -7.38
C PHE A 101 -4.61 -13.66 -8.37
N THR A 102 -3.67 -14.31 -9.06
CA THR A 102 -3.94 -15.38 -10.03
C THR A 102 -2.82 -16.42 -9.96
N PRO A 103 -3.16 -17.71 -9.75
CA PRO A 103 -2.18 -18.79 -9.80
C PRO A 103 -1.76 -19.16 -11.23
N GLN A 104 -2.44 -18.64 -12.26
CA GLN A 104 -2.21 -19.00 -13.66
C GLN A 104 -1.24 -18.04 -14.37
N ALA A 105 -1.10 -16.80 -13.89
CA ALA A 105 -0.16 -15.86 -14.47
C ALA A 105 1.29 -16.21 -14.12
N THR A 106 2.20 -15.76 -14.96
CA THR A 106 3.65 -15.95 -14.82
C THR A 106 4.37 -14.62 -14.65
N LEU A 107 5.65 -14.67 -14.26
CA LEU A 107 6.49 -13.48 -14.24
C LEU A 107 6.61 -12.81 -15.63
N ALA A 108 6.56 -13.58 -16.71
CA ALA A 108 6.59 -13.03 -18.08
C ALA A 108 5.32 -12.24 -18.42
N ASP A 109 4.15 -12.69 -17.93
CA ASP A 109 2.89 -11.96 -18.08
C ASP A 109 2.93 -10.64 -17.31
N ALA A 110 3.48 -10.69 -16.08
CA ALA A 110 3.70 -9.50 -15.25
C ALA A 110 4.67 -8.50 -15.88
N GLU A 111 5.80 -8.97 -16.43
CA GLU A 111 6.77 -8.16 -17.16
C GLU A 111 6.10 -7.47 -18.36
N THR A 112 5.36 -8.24 -19.17
CA THR A 112 4.65 -7.70 -20.35
C THR A 112 3.64 -6.62 -19.96
N TRP A 113 2.89 -6.85 -18.87
CA TRP A 113 1.93 -5.88 -18.38
C TRP A 113 2.61 -4.61 -17.85
N ILE A 114 3.64 -4.74 -17.00
CA ILE A 114 4.38 -3.60 -16.45
C ILE A 114 5.08 -2.80 -17.56
N GLU A 115 5.65 -3.46 -18.56
CA GLU A 115 6.22 -2.81 -19.75
C GLU A 115 5.18 -1.93 -20.46
N SER A 116 3.95 -2.43 -20.62
CA SER A 116 2.86 -1.67 -21.23
C SER A 116 2.46 -0.46 -20.40
N VAL A 117 2.33 -0.62 -19.08
CA VAL A 117 1.99 0.49 -18.16
C VAL A 117 3.08 1.55 -18.17
N ALA A 118 4.35 1.14 -18.09
CA ALA A 118 5.48 2.05 -18.12
C ALA A 118 5.55 2.84 -19.45
N ALA A 119 5.29 2.16 -20.57
CA ALA A 119 5.20 2.80 -21.88
C ALA A 119 4.07 3.82 -21.96
N GLU A 120 2.89 3.52 -21.41
CA GLU A 120 1.75 4.45 -21.34
C GLU A 120 2.08 5.70 -20.53
N TRP A 121 2.76 5.52 -19.40
CA TRP A 121 3.16 6.61 -18.51
C TRP A 121 4.40 7.38 -18.98
N GLY A 122 5.11 6.86 -19.98
CA GLY A 122 6.37 7.45 -20.45
C GLY A 122 7.49 7.36 -19.41
N VAL A 123 7.52 6.28 -18.62
CA VAL A 123 8.52 6.01 -17.58
C VAL A 123 9.27 4.70 -17.87
N GLU A 124 10.39 4.48 -17.18
CA GLU A 124 11.06 3.18 -17.18
C GLU A 124 10.44 2.29 -16.10
N TRP A 125 10.27 1.00 -16.41
CA TRP A 125 9.95 0.00 -15.40
C TRP A 125 11.23 -0.54 -14.76
N THR A 126 11.10 -1.11 -13.57
CA THR A 126 12.23 -1.62 -12.79
C THR A 126 11.97 -3.04 -12.28
N ARG A 127 13.06 -3.71 -11.88
CA ARG A 127 13.05 -4.98 -11.17
C ARG A 127 13.80 -4.80 -9.85
N PRO A 128 13.14 -4.32 -8.78
CA PRO A 128 13.83 -3.99 -7.53
C PRO A 128 14.44 -5.23 -6.87
N PHE A 129 13.87 -6.41 -7.10
CA PHE A 129 14.40 -7.70 -6.66
C PHE A 129 13.89 -8.84 -7.55
N GLU A 130 14.46 -10.04 -7.38
CA GLU A 130 14.06 -11.22 -8.14
C GLU A 130 12.58 -11.56 -7.92
N GLY A 131 11.87 -11.89 -9.00
CA GLY A 131 10.45 -12.21 -8.96
C GLY A 131 9.50 -11.00 -8.79
N HIS A 132 9.99 -9.74 -8.87
CA HIS A 132 9.15 -8.56 -8.72
C HIS A 132 9.47 -7.48 -9.76
N VAL A 133 8.42 -6.86 -10.32
CA VAL A 133 8.51 -5.82 -11.34
C VAL A 133 7.55 -4.67 -11.02
N GLU A 134 7.94 -3.45 -11.36
CA GLU A 134 7.12 -2.27 -11.09
C GLU A 134 7.31 -1.13 -12.10
N ALA A 135 6.31 -0.26 -12.17
CA ALA A 135 6.36 1.04 -12.84
C ALA A 135 5.96 2.16 -11.86
N VAL A 136 6.83 3.17 -11.82
CA VAL A 136 6.86 4.45 -11.08
C VAL A 136 6.30 5.72 -11.77
N LEU A 137 5.08 6.22 -11.56
CA LEU A 137 4.69 7.55 -12.07
C LEU A 137 4.64 8.63 -10.97
N GLY A 138 5.34 9.75 -11.21
CA GLY A 138 5.27 10.93 -10.33
C GLY A 138 6.05 10.79 -9.03
N ALA A 139 7.08 9.92 -8.98
CA ALA A 139 7.84 9.65 -7.76
C ALA A 139 8.55 10.90 -7.20
N VAL A 140 8.19 11.29 -5.97
CA VAL A 140 8.84 12.33 -5.17
C VAL A 140 9.07 11.79 -3.76
N GLY A 141 10.29 11.34 -3.47
CA GLY A 141 10.61 10.71 -2.19
C GLY A 141 9.91 9.36 -2.04
N GLN A 142 9.06 9.23 -1.02
CA GLN A 142 8.24 8.04 -0.74
C GLN A 142 6.82 8.17 -1.32
N GLU A 143 6.52 9.29 -1.98
CA GLU A 143 5.22 9.57 -2.58
C GLU A 143 5.30 9.40 -4.10
N TYR A 144 4.18 9.01 -4.69
CA TYR A 144 4.03 8.95 -6.14
C TYR A 144 2.56 9.10 -6.53
N ASP A 145 2.32 9.49 -7.79
CA ASP A 145 0.97 9.68 -8.32
C ASP A 145 0.31 8.34 -8.66
N MET A 146 1.08 7.39 -9.21
CA MET A 146 0.61 6.04 -9.53
C MET A 146 1.73 5.01 -9.41
N HIS A 147 1.39 3.80 -8.96
CA HIS A 147 2.27 2.63 -8.97
C HIS A 147 1.53 1.41 -9.46
N ALA A 148 2.17 0.72 -10.40
CA ALA A 148 1.79 -0.61 -10.82
C ALA A 148 2.94 -1.53 -10.45
N SER A 149 2.64 -2.63 -9.76
CA SER A 149 3.63 -3.64 -9.42
C SER A 149 3.04 -5.02 -9.55
N ALA A 150 3.90 -5.99 -9.83
CA ALA A 150 3.55 -7.40 -9.78
C ALA A 150 4.71 -8.19 -9.18
N GLY A 151 4.38 -9.25 -8.46
CA GLY A 151 5.39 -10.12 -7.89
C GLY A 151 4.94 -11.56 -7.75
N GLU A 152 5.94 -12.44 -7.67
CA GLU A 152 5.75 -13.85 -7.37
C GLU A 152 5.30 -14.03 -5.92
N TYR A 153 4.36 -14.95 -5.73
CA TYR A 153 3.94 -15.50 -4.45
C TYR A 153 4.07 -17.02 -4.48
N SER A 154 3.94 -17.69 -3.33
CA SER A 154 4.11 -19.14 -3.23
C SER A 154 3.28 -19.94 -4.24
N ASP A 155 2.10 -19.41 -4.58
CA ASP A 155 1.09 -20.12 -5.36
C ASP A 155 0.67 -19.35 -6.63
N GLY A 156 1.40 -18.31 -7.06
CA GLY A 156 0.98 -17.52 -8.23
C GLY A 156 1.64 -16.16 -8.35
N MET A 157 0.97 -15.27 -9.08
CA MET A 157 1.34 -13.86 -9.20
C MET A 157 0.33 -12.98 -8.48
N TYR A 158 0.82 -11.98 -7.76
CA TYR A 158 0.01 -10.87 -7.28
C TYR A 158 0.30 -9.63 -8.13
N PHE A 159 -0.75 -8.82 -8.35
CA PHE A 159 -0.69 -7.54 -9.03
C PHE A 159 -1.22 -6.48 -8.07
N VAL A 160 -0.47 -5.40 -7.86
CA VAL A 160 -0.90 -4.29 -7.00
C VAL A 160 -0.85 -2.98 -7.78
N LEU A 161 -1.98 -2.30 -7.80
CA LEU A 161 -2.15 -1.01 -8.45
C LEU A 161 -2.51 0.00 -7.35
N ARG A 162 -1.83 1.14 -7.31
CA ARG A 162 -2.02 2.16 -6.28
C ARG A 162 -2.09 3.54 -6.90
N THR A 163 -3.06 4.33 -6.47
CA THR A 163 -3.14 5.76 -6.78
C THR A 163 -2.42 6.56 -5.71
N ARG A 164 -2.28 7.86 -5.95
CA ARG A 164 -1.80 8.85 -4.99
C ARG A 164 -2.49 8.76 -3.62
N ALA A 165 -3.81 8.48 -3.61
CA ALA A 165 -4.59 8.37 -2.37
C ALA A 165 -4.07 7.26 -1.44
N ALA A 166 -3.49 6.18 -1.97
CA ALA A 166 -2.89 5.12 -1.15
C ALA A 166 -1.73 5.62 -0.28
N TRP A 167 -1.01 6.66 -0.70
CA TRP A 167 0.19 7.17 -0.02
C TRP A 167 -0.09 8.42 0.78
N GLU A 168 -0.87 9.34 0.23
CA GLU A 168 -1.28 10.55 0.97
C GLU A 168 -2.01 10.19 2.27
N HIS A 169 -2.78 9.10 2.26
CA HIS A 169 -3.50 8.65 3.43
C HIS A 169 -2.60 7.98 4.48
N VAL A 170 -1.58 7.24 4.05
CA VAL A 170 -0.65 6.55 4.98
C VAL A 170 0.42 7.50 5.52
N LEU A 171 0.98 8.34 4.64
CA LEU A 171 2.09 9.26 4.94
C LEU A 171 1.59 10.60 5.48
N GLY A 172 0.29 10.86 5.39
CA GLY A 172 -0.37 12.05 5.91
C GLY A 172 -0.25 12.24 7.42
N VAL A 173 -0.87 13.33 7.89
CA VAL A 173 -0.97 13.63 9.32
C VAL A 173 -1.68 12.45 10.01
N PRO A 174 -1.16 11.92 11.13
CA PRO A 174 -1.83 10.85 11.86
C PRO A 174 -3.30 11.17 12.06
N LEU A 175 -4.18 10.25 11.66
CA LEU A 175 -5.60 10.38 11.94
C LEU A 175 -5.74 10.46 13.46
N ARG A 176 -6.24 11.59 13.96
CA ARG A 176 -6.80 11.60 15.31
C ARG A 176 -7.99 10.65 15.25
N ALA A 177 -8.07 9.72 16.19
CA ALA A 177 -9.00 8.59 16.23
C ALA A 177 -10.49 8.99 16.37
N GLU A 178 -10.93 10.09 15.77
CA GLU A 178 -12.17 10.77 16.14
C GLU A 178 -13.41 10.21 15.43
N ALA A 179 -13.27 9.39 14.37
CA ALA A 179 -14.39 8.62 13.83
C ALA A 179 -13.94 7.23 13.38
N LEU A 180 -14.45 6.19 14.06
CA LEU A 180 -14.44 4.83 13.53
C LEU A 180 -15.40 4.75 12.33
N PRO A 181 -15.11 3.94 11.30
CA PRO A 181 -16.09 3.66 10.26
C PRO A 181 -17.41 3.19 10.88
N ALA A 182 -18.56 3.61 10.35
CA ALA A 182 -19.87 3.32 10.94
C ALA A 182 -20.16 1.82 11.13
N GLY A 183 -19.52 0.96 10.33
CA GLY A 183 -19.60 -0.50 10.44
C GLY A 183 -18.57 -1.13 11.36
N TRP A 184 -17.63 -0.39 11.93
CA TRP A 184 -16.57 -0.93 12.80
C TRP A 184 -17.06 -1.05 14.24
N ASP A 185 -17.10 -2.26 14.77
CA ASP A 185 -17.46 -2.53 16.17
C ASP A 185 -16.41 -3.37 16.93
N ALA A 186 -15.26 -3.61 16.31
CA ALA A 186 -14.17 -4.35 16.91
C ALA A 186 -13.33 -3.48 17.86
N PRO A 187 -12.75 -4.05 18.93
CA PRO A 187 -11.82 -3.32 19.77
C PRO A 187 -10.56 -2.94 19.01
N LEU A 188 -9.94 -1.82 19.39
CA LEU A 188 -8.60 -1.44 18.95
C LEU A 188 -7.58 -1.68 20.07
N PRO A 189 -6.31 -1.98 19.74
CA PRO A 189 -5.26 -2.09 20.75
C PRO A 189 -5.10 -0.74 21.46
N ALA A 190 -5.10 -0.78 22.80
CA ALA A 190 -4.74 0.38 23.61
C ALA A 190 -3.21 0.49 23.66
N GLY A 191 -2.66 1.70 23.46
CA GLY A 191 -1.21 1.91 23.58
C GLY A 191 -0.67 3.00 22.64
N ASP A 192 0.64 2.92 22.37
CA ASP A 192 1.40 3.87 21.56
C ASP A 192 1.30 3.62 20.04
N LEU A 193 0.49 2.64 19.62
CA LEU A 193 0.24 2.38 18.20
C LEU A 193 -0.43 3.59 17.56
N THR A 194 0.29 4.20 16.63
CA THR A 194 -0.21 5.37 15.91
C THR A 194 -1.00 4.89 14.70
N LEU A 195 -2.32 5.01 14.77
CA LEU A 195 -3.20 4.80 13.62
C LEU A 195 -2.82 5.80 12.52
N ARG A 196 -2.60 5.27 11.32
CA ARG A 196 -2.22 6.04 10.12
C ARG A 196 -3.39 6.21 9.17
N ALA A 197 -4.12 5.14 8.90
CA ALA A 197 -5.13 5.14 7.87
C ALA A 197 -6.30 4.21 8.22
N TRP A 198 -7.46 4.56 7.71
CA TRP A 198 -8.63 3.71 7.59
C TRP A 198 -8.89 3.38 6.13
N TRP A 199 -9.24 2.12 5.88
CA TRP A 199 -9.64 1.66 4.56
C TRP A 199 -10.95 0.91 4.63
N THR A 200 -11.75 1.08 3.58
CA THR A 200 -12.82 0.13 3.26
C THR A 200 -12.34 -0.75 2.12
N VAL A 201 -12.41 -2.08 2.33
CA VAL A 201 -11.96 -3.09 1.39
C VAL A 201 -13.15 -3.92 0.92
N ARG A 202 -13.30 -4.05 -0.40
CA ARG A 202 -14.32 -4.89 -1.02
C ARG A 202 -13.62 -5.96 -1.85
N ALA A 203 -13.94 -7.22 -1.57
CA ALA A 203 -13.51 -8.34 -2.40
C ALA A 203 -14.49 -8.51 -3.57
N ALA A 204 -13.98 -8.77 -4.77
CA ALA A 204 -14.82 -9.08 -5.91
C ALA A 204 -15.62 -10.36 -5.67
N GLY A 205 -16.91 -10.36 -6.02
CA GLY A 205 -17.79 -11.52 -5.88
C GLY A 205 -18.40 -11.69 -4.48
N ASP A 206 -17.93 -10.97 -3.47
CA ASP A 206 -18.57 -10.87 -2.16
C ASP A 206 -19.16 -9.46 -1.96
N ARG A 207 -20.35 -9.38 -1.36
CA ARG A 207 -20.94 -8.10 -0.94
C ARG A 207 -20.45 -7.65 0.42
N SER A 208 -19.72 -8.51 1.15
CA SER A 208 -19.09 -8.13 2.40
C SER A 208 -18.06 -7.02 2.17
N SER A 209 -18.04 -6.06 3.08
CA SER A 209 -16.98 -5.06 3.15
C SER A 209 -16.17 -5.36 4.40
N SER A 210 -14.85 -5.40 4.26
CA SER A 210 -13.96 -5.33 5.40
C SER A 210 -13.53 -3.89 5.62
N TYR A 211 -13.11 -3.60 6.84
CA TYR A 211 -12.49 -2.35 7.21
C TYR A 211 -11.06 -2.66 7.65
N VAL A 212 -10.09 -1.85 7.25
CA VAL A 212 -8.69 -2.05 7.62
C VAL A 212 -8.17 -0.81 8.33
N ALA A 213 -7.70 -0.98 9.56
CA ALA A 213 -6.92 0.01 10.28
C ALA A 213 -5.44 -0.26 10.01
N THR A 214 -4.70 0.75 9.52
CA THR A 214 -3.25 0.64 9.33
C THR A 214 -2.52 1.43 10.41
N PHE A 215 -1.49 0.84 11.00
CA PHE A 215 -0.72 1.42 12.10
C PHE A 215 0.71 1.65 11.69
N GLN A 216 1.33 2.66 12.28
CA GLN A 216 2.77 2.75 12.35
C GLN A 216 3.24 1.97 13.58
N VAL A 217 4.16 1.04 13.35
CA VAL A 217 4.91 0.36 14.40
C VAL A 217 6.32 0.93 14.46
N SER A 218 6.75 1.33 15.65
CA SER A 218 8.05 1.97 15.87
C SER A 218 9.10 1.03 16.48
N ASP A 219 8.65 -0.04 17.14
CA ASP A 219 9.48 -1.03 17.82
C ASP A 219 8.93 -2.44 17.57
N GLN A 220 9.82 -3.41 17.36
CA GLN A 220 9.49 -4.84 17.27
C GLN A 220 8.71 -5.35 18.50
N ARG A 221 8.87 -4.72 19.66
CA ARG A 221 8.07 -5.02 20.86
C ARG A 221 6.58 -4.83 20.65
N GLU A 222 6.19 -3.83 19.86
CA GLU A 222 4.77 -3.55 19.58
C GLU A 222 4.11 -4.68 18.77
N ILE A 223 4.88 -5.47 18.01
CA ILE A 223 4.39 -6.68 17.31
C ILE A 223 3.98 -7.75 18.33
N TYR A 224 4.78 -7.98 19.36
CA TYR A 224 4.44 -8.92 20.42
C TYR A 224 3.25 -8.45 21.26
N ASP A 225 3.17 -7.13 21.50
CA ASP A 225 2.04 -6.54 22.21
C ASP A 225 0.73 -6.70 21.43
N LEU A 226 0.76 -6.64 20.09
CA LEU A 226 -0.40 -6.94 19.24
C LEU A 226 -0.85 -8.40 19.36
N GLY A 227 0.07 -9.35 19.38
CA GLY A 227 -0.26 -10.75 19.63
C GLY A 227 -0.88 -10.97 21.00
N ALA A 228 -0.26 -10.44 22.06
CA ALA A 228 -0.81 -10.52 23.42
C ALA A 228 -2.18 -9.85 23.54
N TRP A 229 -2.37 -8.72 22.86
CA TRP A 229 -3.65 -8.02 22.79
C TRP A 229 -4.73 -8.86 22.12
N ALA A 230 -4.43 -9.51 20.99
CA ALA A 230 -5.39 -10.39 20.31
C ALA A 230 -5.92 -11.51 21.23
N HIS A 231 -5.04 -12.13 22.01
CA HIS A 231 -5.40 -13.16 23.01
C HIS A 231 -6.18 -12.61 24.21
N SER A 232 -6.20 -11.29 24.43
CA SER A 232 -6.92 -10.66 25.55
C SER A 232 -8.39 -10.36 25.27
N LEU A 233 -8.86 -10.60 24.04
CA LEU A 233 -10.19 -10.24 23.59
C LEU A 233 -11.23 -11.30 23.98
N ASP A 234 -11.89 -11.14 25.13
CA ASP A 234 -12.82 -12.12 25.72
C ASP A 234 -13.97 -12.61 24.80
N SER A 235 -14.37 -11.83 23.80
CA SER A 235 -15.46 -12.18 22.86
C SER A 235 -14.97 -12.76 21.53
N TRP A 236 -13.66 -12.89 21.36
CA TRP A 236 -13.01 -13.30 20.13
C TRP A 236 -12.20 -14.56 20.37
N SER A 237 -12.30 -15.51 19.45
CA SER A 237 -11.52 -16.75 19.48
C SER A 237 -10.46 -16.70 18.38
N VAL A 238 -9.19 -16.91 18.72
CA VAL A 238 -8.13 -17.08 17.73
C VAL A 238 -8.36 -18.42 17.01
N VAL A 239 -8.54 -18.36 15.69
CA VAL A 239 -8.79 -19.54 14.83
C VAL A 239 -7.58 -19.91 13.98
N GLU A 240 -6.76 -18.94 13.61
CA GLU A 240 -5.50 -19.14 12.90
C GLU A 240 -4.46 -18.19 13.49
N GLU A 241 -3.22 -18.65 13.59
CA GLU A 241 -2.12 -17.86 14.13
C GLU A 241 -0.79 -18.36 13.55
N ASP A 242 0.04 -17.42 13.11
CA ASP A 242 1.42 -17.66 12.75
C ASP A 242 2.30 -16.58 13.39
N VAL A 243 3.30 -17.02 14.16
CA VAL A 243 4.19 -16.15 14.93
C VAL A 243 5.62 -16.49 14.60
N THR A 244 6.35 -15.49 14.12
CA THR A 244 7.79 -15.57 13.90
C THR A 244 8.52 -14.63 14.84
N ASP A 245 9.85 -14.61 14.77
CA ASP A 245 10.64 -13.65 15.53
C ASP A 245 10.36 -12.20 15.10
N THR A 246 9.87 -11.97 13.88
CA THR A 246 9.71 -10.63 13.28
C THR A 246 8.29 -10.32 12.81
N SER A 247 7.35 -11.23 13.02
CA SER A 247 5.96 -11.06 12.60
C SER A 247 4.98 -11.80 13.49
N TYR A 248 3.76 -11.28 13.50
CA TYR A 248 2.57 -11.86 14.07
C TYR A 248 1.46 -11.74 13.03
N THR A 249 0.89 -12.87 12.60
CA THR A 249 -0.38 -12.89 11.88
C THR A 249 -1.38 -13.72 12.66
N GLY A 250 -2.61 -13.25 12.74
CA GLY A 250 -3.65 -13.93 13.51
C GLY A 250 -5.03 -13.65 12.96
N LYS A 251 -5.87 -14.68 12.88
CA LYS A 251 -7.28 -14.55 12.53
C LYS A 251 -8.11 -14.91 13.74
N LEU A 252 -9.00 -14.01 14.12
CA LEU A 252 -9.94 -14.16 15.20
C LEU A 252 -11.37 -14.19 14.65
N GLN A 253 -12.25 -14.89 15.37
CA GLN A 253 -13.66 -14.99 15.05
C GLN A 253 -14.52 -14.70 16.28
N ARG A 254 -15.57 -13.91 16.11
CA ARG A 254 -16.59 -13.62 17.13
C ARG A 254 -17.81 -14.51 16.93
N GLY A 255 -18.60 -14.70 17.99
CA GLY A 255 -19.77 -15.59 17.99
C GLY A 255 -20.90 -15.22 17.01
N ASP A 256 -20.91 -14.00 16.47
CA ASP A 256 -21.82 -13.54 15.41
C ASP A 256 -21.26 -13.75 13.99
N GLY A 257 -20.10 -14.40 13.86
CA GLY A 257 -19.46 -14.68 12.58
C GLY A 257 -18.53 -13.58 12.08
N ALA A 258 -18.41 -12.45 12.80
CA ALA A 258 -17.43 -11.42 12.46
C ALA A 258 -16.00 -11.96 12.55
N THR A 259 -15.12 -11.50 11.65
CA THR A 259 -13.70 -11.86 11.66
C THR A 259 -12.83 -10.65 11.92
N TYR A 260 -11.68 -10.90 12.54
CA TYR A 260 -10.69 -9.90 12.84
C TYR A 260 -9.30 -10.46 12.54
N GLU A 261 -8.65 -9.94 11.52
CA GLU A 261 -7.33 -10.37 11.07
C GLU A 261 -6.30 -9.33 11.50
N VAL A 262 -5.25 -9.80 12.17
CA VAL A 262 -4.10 -9.03 12.60
C VAL A 262 -2.95 -9.40 11.70
N ASP A 263 -2.34 -8.42 11.04
CA ASP A 263 -1.08 -8.59 10.31
C ASP A 263 -0.09 -7.56 10.85
N ALA A 264 0.89 -8.02 11.60
CA ALA A 264 1.92 -7.19 12.18
C ALA A 264 3.29 -7.77 11.83
N HIS A 265 4.03 -7.10 10.96
CA HIS A 265 5.39 -7.48 10.58
C HIS A 265 6.33 -6.31 10.83
N GLY A 266 7.61 -6.61 11.06
CA GLY A 266 8.65 -5.59 11.10
C GLY A 266 8.64 -4.79 9.79
N TYR A 267 8.91 -3.47 9.88
CA TYR A 267 8.85 -2.54 8.76
C TYR A 267 9.54 -3.11 7.51
N THR A 268 8.76 -3.44 6.50
CA THR A 268 9.21 -3.61 5.12
C THR A 268 8.62 -2.46 4.32
N ASP A 269 9.30 -2.01 3.26
CA ASP A 269 8.87 -0.85 2.47
C ASP A 269 7.49 -1.03 1.80
N SER A 270 6.90 -2.24 1.83
CA SER A 270 5.73 -2.60 1.03
C SER A 270 4.48 -2.96 1.85
N SER A 271 4.58 -3.14 3.17
CA SER A 271 3.43 -3.50 3.99
C SER A 271 3.52 -2.85 5.37
N TRP A 272 2.37 -2.37 5.84
CA TRP A 272 2.22 -1.72 7.12
C TRP A 272 1.41 -2.63 8.04
N PRO A 273 1.74 -2.68 9.34
CA PRO A 273 0.92 -3.39 10.30
C PRO A 273 -0.55 -2.96 10.21
N SER A 274 -1.45 -3.92 10.20
CA SER A 274 -2.86 -3.66 9.96
C SER A 274 -3.77 -4.58 10.75
N LEU A 275 -4.97 -4.08 11.01
CA LEU A 275 -6.07 -4.82 11.61
C LEU A 275 -7.25 -4.76 10.64
N ARG A 276 -7.66 -5.92 10.13
CA ARG A 276 -8.78 -6.06 9.21
C ARG A 276 -9.97 -6.64 9.94
N PHE A 277 -11.04 -5.86 10.06
CA PHE A 277 -12.32 -6.31 10.57
C PHE A 277 -13.29 -6.59 9.43
N THR A 278 -13.93 -7.76 9.46
CA THR A 278 -15.07 -8.07 8.58
C THR A 278 -16.30 -8.31 9.46
N PRO A 279 -17.36 -7.50 9.34
CA PRO A 279 -18.59 -7.70 10.11
C PRO A 279 -19.21 -9.08 9.86
N GLY A 280 -19.89 -9.60 10.89
CA GLY A 280 -20.75 -10.77 10.77
C GLY A 280 -21.99 -10.49 9.91
N ALA A 281 -22.62 -11.55 9.41
CA ALA A 281 -23.84 -11.47 8.60
C ALA A 281 -25.12 -11.24 9.42
#